data_AF-A0A2X3KWS9-F1
#
_entry.id   AF-A0A2X3KWS9-F1
#
_cell.length_a   1.000
_cell.length_b   1.000
_cell.length_c   1.000
_cell.angle_alpha   90.00
_cell.angle_beta   90.00
_cell.angle_gamma   90.00
#
_symmetry.space_group_name_H-M   'P 1'
#
loop_
_entity.id
_entity.type
_entity.pdbx_description
1 polymer ?
#
loop_
_entity_poly.entity_id
_entity_poly.type
_entity_poly.pdbx_seq_one_letter_code
_entity_poly.pdbx_strand_id
1 'polypeptide(L)' 'MPAPPSLCDLFSLRQDVVFLDHGPFGACPQPVFAAYQRWQRELEEEPVEFLDRRFDALMADARRARFHPGMRLWNGSGNG' A
#
# COMPACT_ATOMS: atom_id res chain seq x y z
N MET A 1 -11.20 -4.47 27.47
CA MET A 1 -10.56 -4.67 26.15
C MET A 1 -9.71 -3.44 25.84
N PRO A 2 -8.49 -3.58 25.32
CA PRO A 2 -7.73 -2.43 24.85
C PRO A 2 -8.48 -1.76 23.68
N ALA A 3 -8.33 -0.44 23.54
CA ALA A 3 -8.86 0.30 22.41
C ALA A 3 -8.24 -0.24 21.10
N PRO A 4 -8.98 -0.20 19.98
CA PRO A 4 -8.41 -0.55 18.68
C PRO A 4 -7.21 0.36 18.37
N PRO A 5 -6.22 -0.14 17.63
CA PRO A 5 -5.06 0.66 17.24
C PRO A 5 -5.52 1.91 16.48
N SER A 6 -4.88 3.02 16.81
CA SER A 6 -5.07 4.28 16.10
C SER A 6 -4.47 4.19 14.70
N LEU A 7 -4.88 5.08 13.80
CA LEU A 7 -4.32 5.10 12.44
C LEU A 7 -2.79 5.32 12.44
N CYS A 8 -2.27 6.07 13.40
CA CYS A 8 -0.82 6.31 13.56
C CYS A 8 -0.04 5.01 13.85
N ASP A 9 -0.65 4.07 14.57
CA ASP A 9 0.00 2.80 14.94
C ASP A 9 0.28 1.91 13.71
N LEU A 10 -0.36 2.20 12.57
CA LEU A 10 -0.09 1.51 11.32
C LEU A 10 1.20 1.97 10.64
N PHE A 11 1.88 3.03 11.10
CA PHE A 11 3.05 3.57 10.42
C PHE A 11 4.31 3.42 11.27
N SER A 12 5.43 3.07 10.62
CA SER A 12 6.75 3.02 11.27
C SER A 12 7.40 4.40 11.40
N LEU A 13 6.65 5.35 11.96
CA LEU A 13 7.15 6.70 12.24
C LEU A 13 7.88 6.74 13.59
N ARG A 14 8.85 7.64 13.69
CA ARG A 14 9.49 7.97 14.96
C ARG A 14 8.48 8.62 15.90
N GLN A 15 8.27 8.02 17.06
CA GLN A 15 7.28 8.46 18.05
C GLN A 15 7.69 9.73 18.79
N ASP A 16 8.96 10.13 18.69
CA ASP A 16 9.51 11.37 19.26
C ASP A 16 9.46 12.55 18.29
N VAL A 17 8.86 12.37 17.10
CA VAL A 17 8.74 13.40 16.05
C VAL A 17 7.27 13.63 15.71
N VAL A 18 6.82 14.87 15.83
CA VAL A 18 5.47 15.27 15.42
C VAL A 18 5.50 15.69 13.95
N PHE A 19 4.89 14.88 13.09
CA PHE A 19 4.70 15.21 11.67
C PHE A 19 3.41 16.03 11.53
N LEU A 20 3.55 17.33 11.20
CA LEU A 20 2.43 18.25 11.00
C LEU A 20 1.85 18.14 9.58
N ASP A 21 2.67 17.72 8.62
CA ASP A 21 2.29 17.36 7.27
C ASP A 21 2.83 15.96 6.97
N HIS A 22 2.13 15.19 6.12
CA HIS A 22 2.69 13.96 5.55
C HIS A 22 3.79 14.23 4.51
N GLY A 23 4.13 15.50 4.28
CA GLY A 23 5.29 15.96 3.50
C GLY A 23 5.32 15.45 2.05
N PRO A 24 6.29 15.90 1.24
CA PRO A 24 6.45 15.43 -0.14
C PRO A 24 6.80 13.93 -0.27
N PHE A 25 7.15 13.25 0.82
CA PHE A 25 7.67 11.88 0.78
C PHE A 25 6.74 10.81 1.42
N GLY A 26 5.84 11.19 2.33
CA GLY A 26 4.88 10.26 2.97
C GLY A 26 5.52 9.12 3.78
N ALA A 27 4.70 8.43 4.59
CA ALA A 27 5.06 7.17 5.22
C ALA A 27 4.13 6.06 4.72
N CYS A 28 4.70 4.87 4.50
CA CYS A 28 3.93 3.70 4.08
C CYS A 28 3.38 2.97 5.30
N PRO A 29 2.08 2.62 5.36
CA PRO A 29 1.56 1.76 6.40
C PRO A 29 2.32 0.42 6.44
N GLN A 30 2.62 -0.08 7.63
CA GLN A 30 3.33 -1.32 7.90
C GLN A 30 2.78 -2.51 7.10
N PRO A 31 1.45 -2.75 6.98
CA PRO A 31 0.95 -3.87 6.18
C PRO A 31 1.31 -3.74 4.69
N VAL A 32 1.29 -2.52 4.15
CA VAL A 32 1.65 -2.25 2.76
C VAL A 32 3.15 -2.41 2.56
N PHE A 33 3.97 -1.88 3.49
CA PHE A 33 5.42 -2.01 3.45
C PHE A 33 5.89 -3.47 3.57
N ALA A 34 5.21 -4.29 4.39
CA ALA A 34 5.50 -5.71 4.50
C ALA A 34 5.21 -6.46 3.19
N ALA A 35 4.10 -6.13 2.52
CA ALA A 35 3.77 -6.70 1.21
C ALA A 35 4.81 -6.30 0.15
N TYR A 36 5.21 -5.02 0.14
CA TYR A 36 6.26 -4.53 -0.75
C TYR A 36 7.56 -5.31 -0.59
N GLN A 37 8.08 -5.43 0.63
CA GLN A 37 9.33 -6.16 0.88
C GLN A 37 9.24 -7.66 0.55
N ARG A 38 8.06 -8.27 0.72
CA ARG A 38 7.85 -9.67 0.33
C ARG A 38 8.01 -9.83 -1.18
N TRP A 39 7.36 -8.98 -1.98
CA TRP A 39 7.48 -9.03 -3.43
C TRP A 39 8.90 -8.77 -3.92
N GLN A 40 9.64 -7.87 -3.27
CA GLN A 40 11.05 -7.69 -3.60
C GLN A 40 11.86 -8.97 -3.38
N ARG A 41 11.68 -9.65 -2.25
CA ARG A 41 12.39 -10.92 -2.00
C ARG A 41 12.01 -12.00 -3.00
N GLU A 42 10.71 -12.18 -3.28
CA GLU A 42 10.24 -13.17 -4.26
C GLU A 42 10.81 -12.91 -5.66
N LEU A 43 10.91 -11.63 -6.07
CA LEU A 43 11.53 -11.25 -7.33
C LEU A 43 13.02 -11.59 -7.36
N GLU A 44 13.76 -11.27 -6.29
CA GLU A 44 15.21 -11.48 -6.22
C GLU A 44 15.59 -12.97 -6.08
N GLU A 45 14.71 -13.81 -5.52
CA GLU A 45 14.92 -15.25 -5.39
C GLU A 45 14.95 -15.97 -6.75
N GLU A 46 14.07 -15.60 -7.70
CA GLU A 46 14.05 -16.18 -9.06
C GLU A 46 13.47 -15.19 -10.10
N PRO A 47 14.24 -14.21 -10.59
CA PRO A 47 13.70 -13.08 -11.34
C PRO A 47 13.11 -13.45 -12.70
N VAL A 48 13.65 -14.49 -13.37
CA VAL A 48 13.13 -14.96 -14.65
C VAL A 48 11.76 -15.61 -14.46
N GLU A 49 11.61 -16.49 -13.47
CA GLU A 49 10.32 -17.12 -13.18
C GLU A 49 9.26 -16.09 -12.78
N PHE A 50 9.65 -15.14 -11.93
CA PHE A 50 8.77 -14.07 -11.48
C PHE A 50 8.30 -13.18 -12.63
N LEU A 51 9.22 -12.68 -13.45
CA LEU A 51 8.92 -11.71 -14.51
C LEU A 51 8.34 -12.35 -15.78
N ASP A 52 8.89 -13.48 -16.23
CA ASP A 52 8.50 -14.09 -17.51
C ASP A 52 7.22 -14.93 -17.39
N ARG A 53 7.00 -15.56 -16.23
CA ARG A 53 5.91 -16.54 -16.08
C ARG A 53 4.76 -16.09 -15.19
N ARG A 54 5.05 -15.33 -14.13
CA ARG A 54 4.05 -14.98 -13.10
C ARG A 54 3.51 -13.56 -13.19
N PHE A 55 4.31 -12.62 -13.71
CA PHE A 55 4.01 -11.19 -13.64
C PHE A 55 2.63 -10.83 -14.19
N ASP A 56 2.26 -11.34 -15.37
CA ASP A 56 0.96 -11.02 -16.00
C ASP A 56 -0.24 -11.44 -15.14
N ALA A 57 -0.18 -12.65 -14.57
CA ALA A 57 -1.22 -13.15 -13.68
C ALA A 57 -1.30 -12.31 -12.39
N LEU A 58 -0.15 -12.02 -11.77
CA LEU A 58 -0.08 -11.19 -10.56
C LEU A 58 -0.68 -9.80 -10.78
N MET A 59 -0.40 -9.18 -11.94
CA MET A 59 -0.95 -7.88 -12.31
C MET A 59 -2.46 -7.93 -12.60
N ALA A 60 -2.93 -9.01 -13.23
CA ALA A 60 -4.36 -9.22 -13.44
C ALA A 60 -5.11 -9.35 -12.11
N ASP A 61 -4.55 -10.07 -11.14
CA ASP A 61 -5.13 -10.28 -9.81
C ASP A 61 -5.22 -8.97 -9.03
N ALA A 62 -4.14 -8.18 -9.02
CA ALA A 62 -4.12 -6.87 -8.38
C ALA A 62 -5.19 -5.91 -8.92
N ARG A 63 -5.41 -5.91 -10.25
CA ARG A 63 -6.46 -5.09 -10.88
C ARG A 63 -7.86 -5.52 -10.47
N ARG A 64 -8.11 -6.82 -10.29
CA ARG A 64 -9.41 -7.33 -9.83
C ARG A 64 -9.67 -6.97 -8.36
N ALA A 65 -8.64 -7.04 -7.52
CA ALA A 65 -8.72 -6.71 -6.09
C ALA A 65 -9.04 -5.23 -5.80
N ARG A 66 -8.81 -4.33 -6.77
CA ARG A 66 -9.08 -2.88 -6.63
C ARG A 66 -10.57 -2.54 -6.45
N PHE A 67 -11.49 -3.41 -6.86
CA PHE A 67 -12.91 -3.12 -6.82
C PHE A 67 -13.53 -3.43 -5.45
N HIS A 68 -13.70 -2.39 -4.64
CA HIS A 68 -14.68 -2.41 -3.54
C HIS A 68 -16.01 -1.84 -4.07
N PRO A 69 -17.16 -2.53 -3.93
CA PRO A 69 -18.45 -2.06 -4.48
C PRO A 69 -18.97 -0.70 -3.97
N GLY A 70 -18.26 -0.04 -3.04
CA GLY A 70 -18.56 1.30 -2.53
C GLY A 70 -17.56 2.39 -2.94
N MET A 71 -16.54 2.09 -3.76
CA MET A 71 -15.53 3.07 -4.17
C MET A 71 -16.12 4.00 -5.24
N ARG A 72 -16.60 5.18 -4.83
CA ARG A 72 -17.01 6.25 -5.76
C ARG A 72 -15.76 6.87 -6.37
N LEU A 73 -15.60 6.73 -7.69
CA LEU A 73 -14.58 7.48 -8.42
C LEU A 73 -14.85 8.97 -8.22
N TRP A 74 -13.86 9.72 -7.73
CA TRP A 74 -13.96 11.16 -7.61
C TRP A 74 -14.19 11.76 -9.01
N ASN A 75 -15.40 12.25 -9.23
CA ASN A 75 -15.85 12.94 -10.43
C ASN A 75 -15.67 14.44 -10.17
N GLY A 76 -14.47 14.94 -10.46
CA GLY A 76 -14.00 16.30 -10.14
C GLY A 76 -14.86 17.46 -10.64
N SER A 77 -16.00 17.67 -10.00
CA SER A 77 -16.89 18.80 -10.20
C SER A 77 -17.14 19.45 -8.85
N GLY A 78 -16.16 20.26 -8.43
CA GLY A 78 -16.26 21.18 -7.31
C GLY A 78 -15.73 22.53 -7.75
N ASN A 79 -16.56 23.31 -8.43
CA ASN A 79 -16.40 24.75 -8.52
C ASN A 79 -17.52 25.36 -7.67
N GLY A 80 -17.15 26.26 -6.76
CA GLY A 80 -18.05 26.91 -5.80
C GLY A 80 -17.32 27.32 -4.54
#